data_AF-A0A2V1EBU1-F1
#
_entry.id   AF-A0A2V1EBU1-F1
#
_cell.length_a   1.000
_cell.length_b   1.000
_cell.length_c   1.000
_cell.angle_alpha   90.00
_cell.angle_beta   90.00
_cell.angle_gamma   90.00
#
_symmetry.space_group_name_H-M   'P 1'
#
loop_
_entity.id
_entity.type
_entity.pdbx_description
1 polymer ?
#
loop_
_entity_poly.entity_id
_entity_poly.type
_entity_poly.pdbx_seq_one_letter_code
_entity_poly.pdbx_strand_id
1 'polypeptide(L)'
;MSLQNIWHHRKVAENSKKACWICYKPTESVLITPDNKDFFYICTGHLSDGGFCRPDADEAAAAAARKKKEELDREIENVKKEYEEKQKLKREKRKEKQKEKDKDKDKEKEEETKKSEEEQDKDDAKKKDDKIKELSQSKEQAQVELGPRIFTLQKNFYQMRLDRIRNAELAKRNRERLNNPSNFPSPPSNLP
;
A
#
# COMPACT_ATOMS: atom_id res chain seq x y z
N MET A 1 25.95 17.23 9.76
CA MET A 1 24.59 17.21 9.18
C MET A 1 23.68 16.39 10.08
N SER A 2 22.48 16.88 10.40
CA SER A 2 21.45 16.06 11.04
C SER A 2 20.64 15.36 9.95
N LEU A 3 20.75 14.04 9.88
CA LEU A 3 19.77 13.22 9.18
C LEU A 3 18.57 13.05 10.12
N GLN A 4 17.36 12.92 9.60
CA GLN A 4 16.21 12.47 10.38
C GLN A 4 16.07 10.96 10.20
N ASN A 5 15.70 10.25 11.26
CA ASN A 5 15.54 8.80 11.21
C ASN A 5 14.15 8.40 10.66
N ILE A 6 13.73 9.01 9.55
CA ILE A 6 12.44 8.77 8.92
C ILE A 6 12.69 8.26 7.51
N TRP A 7 12.14 7.09 7.19
CA TRP A 7 12.43 6.37 5.94
C TRP A 7 11.17 5.96 5.21
N HIS A 8 11.01 6.44 3.99
CA HIS A 8 9.91 6.09 3.11
C HIS A 8 10.24 4.85 2.27
N HIS A 9 9.37 3.85 2.32
CA HIS A 9 9.44 2.66 1.47
C HIS A 9 8.85 2.95 0.09
N ARG A 10 9.66 2.66 -0.94
CA ARG A 10 9.28 2.70 -2.35
C ARG A 10 9.69 1.40 -3.02
N LYS A 11 8.98 1.02 -4.08
CA LYS A 11 9.37 -0.07 -4.97
C LYS A 11 9.93 0.50 -6.27
N VAL A 12 10.99 -0.11 -6.77
CA VAL A 12 11.61 0.21 -8.06
C VAL A 12 11.25 -0.89 -9.06
N ALA A 13 11.32 -0.60 -10.35
CA ALA A 13 11.12 -1.58 -11.41
C ALA A 13 12.07 -2.80 -11.27
N GLU A 14 11.59 -3.95 -11.73
CA GLU A 14 12.28 -5.25 -11.66
C GLU A 14 13.67 -5.23 -12.32
N ASN A 15 13.84 -4.47 -13.42
CA ASN A 15 15.13 -4.32 -14.11
C ASN A 15 16.18 -3.52 -13.32
N SER A 16 15.75 -2.76 -12.31
CA SER A 16 16.61 -1.94 -11.46
C SER A 16 16.86 -2.56 -10.09
N LYS A 17 16.65 -3.88 -9.96
CA LYS A 17 16.94 -4.62 -8.74
C LYS A 17 18.39 -4.44 -8.31
N LYS A 18 18.59 -4.06 -7.05
CA LYS A 18 19.93 -3.99 -6.44
C LYS A 18 19.99 -4.84 -5.17
N ALA A 19 21.22 -5.14 -4.77
CA ALA A 19 21.50 -5.94 -3.59
C ALA A 19 20.99 -5.24 -2.31
N CYS A 20 20.28 -6.00 -1.48
CA CYS A 20 19.87 -5.60 -0.14
C CYS A 20 21.09 -5.21 0.69
N TRP A 21 20.98 -4.16 1.51
CA TRP A 21 22.08 -3.72 2.36
C TRP A 21 22.53 -4.75 3.41
N ILE A 22 21.66 -5.67 3.82
CA ILE A 22 21.92 -6.60 4.94
C ILE A 22 22.31 -7.99 4.42
N CYS A 23 21.51 -8.61 3.54
CA CYS A 23 21.78 -9.96 3.01
C CYS A 23 22.29 -9.97 1.57
N TYR A 24 22.43 -8.81 0.92
CA TYR A 24 22.90 -8.68 -0.46
C TYR A 24 22.09 -9.41 -1.52
N LYS A 25 20.91 -9.97 -1.17
CA LYS A 25 19.96 -10.53 -2.13
C LYS A 25 19.40 -9.44 -3.04
N PRO A 26 19.16 -9.70 -4.34
CA PRO A 26 18.57 -8.72 -5.25
C PRO A 26 17.15 -8.36 -4.83
N THR A 27 16.85 -7.07 -4.76
CA THR A 27 15.61 -6.54 -4.19
C THR A 27 15.14 -5.30 -4.93
N GLU A 28 13.82 -5.11 -4.94
CA GLU A 28 13.14 -3.94 -5.55
C GLU A 28 12.72 -2.90 -4.52
N SER A 29 12.75 -3.26 -3.24
CA SER A 29 12.30 -2.41 -2.14
C SER A 29 13.43 -1.48 -1.72
N VAL A 30 13.13 -0.19 -1.63
CA VAL A 30 14.07 0.89 -1.30
C VAL A 30 13.50 1.72 -0.17
N LEU A 31 14.34 2.03 0.81
CA LEU A 31 14.07 2.99 1.86
C LEU A 31 14.79 4.31 1.52
N ILE A 32 14.06 5.41 1.54
CA ILE A 32 14.53 6.74 1.13
C ILE A 32 14.15 7.77 2.20
N THR A 33 15.10 8.60 2.61
CA THR A 33 14.80 9.73 3.51
C THR A 33 13.94 10.79 2.80
N PRO A 34 13.04 11.52 3.49
CA PRO A 34 12.21 12.55 2.86
C PRO A 34 13.03 13.63 2.13
N ASP A 35 14.22 13.93 2.65
CA ASP A 35 15.15 14.91 2.06
C ASP A 35 15.93 14.38 0.84
N ASN A 36 15.72 13.12 0.43
CA ASN A 36 16.49 12.41 -0.61
C ASN A 36 18.02 12.42 -0.40
N LYS A 37 18.49 12.70 0.82
CA LYS A 37 19.92 12.72 1.17
C LYS A 37 20.52 11.33 1.19
N ASP A 38 19.72 10.33 1.58
CA ASP A 38 20.17 8.96 1.68
C ASP A 38 19.09 7.96 1.23
N PHE A 39 19.53 6.87 0.62
CA PHE A 39 18.67 5.77 0.19
C PHE A 39 19.41 4.43 0.21
N PHE A 40 18.66 3.33 0.37
CA PHE A 40 19.22 1.99 0.25
C PHE A 40 18.16 0.93 -0.05
N TYR A 41 18.63 -0.18 -0.60
CA TYR A 41 17.81 -1.33 -0.95
C TYR A 41 17.68 -2.29 0.23
N ILE A 42 16.48 -2.85 0.41
CA ILE A 42 16.18 -3.82 1.45
C ILE A 42 15.26 -4.93 0.93
N CYS A 43 15.41 -6.15 1.44
CA CYS A 43 14.46 -7.22 1.14
C CYS A 43 13.23 -7.14 2.04
N THR A 44 12.12 -7.71 1.58
CA THR A 44 10.90 -7.83 2.40
C THR A 44 11.13 -8.58 3.71
N GLY A 45 12.01 -9.58 3.72
CA GLY A 45 12.36 -10.34 4.93
C GLY A 45 13.00 -9.49 6.03
N HIS A 46 13.88 -8.55 5.68
CA HIS A 46 14.46 -7.63 6.65
C HIS A 46 13.58 -6.41 6.93
N LEU A 47 12.66 -6.08 6.03
CA LEU A 47 11.65 -5.06 6.30
C LEU A 47 10.64 -5.53 7.37
N SER A 48 10.36 -6.83 7.43
CA SER A 48 9.55 -7.44 8.48
C SER A 48 10.29 -7.69 9.80
N ASP A 49 11.60 -7.50 9.85
CA ASP A 49 12.40 -7.71 11.06
C ASP A 49 12.31 -6.50 12.00
N GLY A 50 11.67 -6.70 13.16
CA GLY A 50 11.49 -5.66 14.18
C GLY A 50 12.79 -5.21 14.87
N GLY A 51 13.89 -5.96 14.69
CA GLY A 51 15.23 -5.55 15.09
C GLY A 51 15.88 -4.53 14.13
N PHE A 52 15.44 -4.51 12.88
CA PHE A 52 15.98 -3.64 11.84
C PHE A 52 15.15 -2.36 11.64
N CYS A 53 13.87 -2.51 11.29
CA CYS A 53 12.94 -1.43 11.03
C CYS A 53 11.74 -1.54 11.95
N ARG A 54 11.35 -0.42 12.55
CA ARG A 54 10.07 -0.29 13.25
C ARG A 54 9.17 0.58 12.39
N PRO A 55 7.95 0.11 12.05
CA PRO A 55 6.92 1.00 11.51
C PRO A 55 6.72 2.15 12.49
N ASP A 56 6.70 3.39 12.00
CA ASP A 56 6.48 4.54 12.88
C ASP A 56 5.10 4.49 13.53
N ALA A 57 4.98 4.98 14.78
CA ALA A 57 3.80 4.80 15.61
C ALA A 57 2.49 5.30 14.96
N ASP A 58 2.55 6.42 14.24
CA ASP A 58 1.39 7.00 13.53
C ASP A 58 1.01 6.19 12.28
N GLU A 59 1.98 5.56 11.62
CA GLU A 59 1.71 4.68 10.47
C GLU A 59 1.46 3.22 10.85
N ALA A 60 1.92 2.75 12.01
CA ALA A 60 1.51 1.47 12.58
C ALA A 60 0.02 1.48 12.91
N ALA A 61 -0.48 2.61 13.44
CA ALA A 61 -1.90 2.85 13.62
C ALA A 61 -2.64 2.94 12.28
N ALA A 62 -2.09 3.63 11.28
CA ALA A 62 -2.68 3.72 9.94
C ALA A 62 -2.70 2.35 9.21
N ALA A 63 -1.65 1.53 9.36
CA ALA A 63 -1.55 0.20 8.76
C ALA A 63 -2.49 -0.80 9.45
N ALA A 64 -2.66 -0.71 10.78
CA ALA A 64 -3.67 -1.47 11.50
C ALA A 64 -5.10 -1.05 11.10
N ALA A 65 -5.33 0.25 10.89
CA ALA A 65 -6.59 0.76 10.38
C ALA A 65 -6.86 0.30 8.93
N ARG A 66 -5.83 0.23 8.08
CA ARG A 66 -5.93 -0.30 6.70
C ARG A 66 -6.24 -1.79 6.65
N LYS A 67 -5.57 -2.61 7.46
CA LYS A 67 -5.88 -4.04 7.57
C LYS A 67 -7.31 -4.31 8.03
N LYS A 68 -7.81 -3.53 9.00
CA LYS A 68 -9.20 -3.60 9.45
C LYS A 68 -10.19 -3.20 8.34
N LYS A 69 -9.85 -2.18 7.54
CA LYS A 69 -10.69 -1.76 6.41
C LYS A 69 -10.72 -2.82 5.30
N GLU A 70 -9.59 -3.45 4.98
CA GLU A 70 -9.51 -4.53 3.99
C GLU A 70 -10.32 -5.77 4.38
N GLU A 71 -10.31 -6.12 5.67
CA GLU A 71 -11.11 -7.24 6.20
C GLU A 71 -12.61 -6.91 6.14
N LEU A 72 -12.99 -5.69 6.54
CA LEU A 72 -14.36 -5.20 6.42
C LEU A 72 -14.82 -5.11 4.96
N ASP A 73 -13.96 -4.69 4.02
CA ASP A 73 -14.31 -4.61 2.59
C ASP A 73 -14.52 -6.01 1.98
N ARG A 74 -13.74 -7.01 2.39
CA ARG A 74 -13.94 -8.41 1.98
C ARG A 74 -15.22 -9.01 2.54
N GLU A 75 -15.55 -8.69 3.79
CA GLU A 75 -16.84 -9.08 4.39
C GLU A 75 -18.00 -8.41 3.66
N ILE A 76 -17.88 -7.13 3.32
CA ILE A 76 -18.88 -6.38 2.55
C ILE A 76 -19.08 -6.98 1.15
N GLU A 77 -18.01 -7.39 0.46
CA GLU A 77 -18.11 -8.05 -0.85
C GLU A 77 -18.79 -9.42 -0.77
N ASN A 78 -18.50 -10.21 0.27
CA ASN A 78 -19.15 -11.50 0.48
C ASN A 78 -20.65 -11.31 0.78
N VAL A 79 -21.00 -10.37 1.65
CA VAL A 79 -22.40 -10.05 1.96
C VAL A 79 -23.15 -9.51 0.73
N LYS A 80 -22.50 -8.72 -0.13
CA LYS A 80 -23.08 -8.27 -1.40
C LYS A 80 -23.38 -9.45 -2.33
N LYS A 81 -22.44 -10.39 -2.49
CA LYS A 81 -22.65 -11.60 -3.32
C LYS A 81 -23.79 -12.46 -2.78
N GLU A 82 -23.83 -12.72 -1.48
CA GLU A 82 -24.92 -13.46 -0.84
C GLU A 82 -26.28 -12.76 -1.01
N TYR A 83 -26.31 -11.44 -0.90
CA TYR A 83 -27.54 -10.66 -1.10
C TYR A 83 -28.01 -10.72 -2.55
N GLU A 84 -27.09 -10.62 -3.51
CA GLU A 84 -27.40 -10.74 -4.93
C GLU A 84 -27.91 -12.12 -5.32
N GLU A 85 -27.31 -13.20 -4.79
CA GLU A 85 -27.77 -14.57 -5.01
C GLU A 85 -29.15 -14.83 -4.40
N LYS A 86 -29.38 -14.39 -3.15
CA LYS A 86 -30.70 -14.47 -2.51
C LYS A 86 -31.76 -13.69 -3.29
N GLN A 87 -31.40 -12.54 -3.89
CA GLN A 87 -32.30 -11.75 -4.71
C GLN A 87 -32.55 -12.37 -6.09
N LYS A 88 -31.55 -13.02 -6.70
CA LYS A 88 -31.75 -13.80 -7.95
C LYS A 88 -32.69 -14.98 -7.70
N LEU A 89 -32.50 -15.72 -6.61
CA LEU A 89 -33.36 -16.83 -6.23
C LEU A 89 -34.82 -16.38 -5.95
N LYS A 90 -35.00 -15.22 -5.30
CA LYS A 90 -36.34 -14.64 -5.10
C LYS A 90 -37.00 -14.24 -6.42
N ARG A 91 -36.25 -13.65 -7.36
CA ARG A 91 -36.75 -13.28 -8.69
C ARG A 91 -37.08 -14.51 -9.55
N GLU A 92 -36.29 -15.57 -9.47
CA GLU A 92 -36.58 -16.85 -10.16
C GLU A 92 -37.84 -17.52 -9.59
N LYS A 93 -37.99 -17.60 -8.27
CA LYS A 93 -39.21 -18.12 -7.62
C LYS A 93 -40.46 -17.30 -7.94
N ARG A 94 -40.34 -15.97 -8.11
CA ARG A 94 -41.45 -15.12 -8.55
C ARG A 94 -41.82 -15.41 -10.01
N LYS A 95 -40.83 -15.53 -10.91
CA LYS A 95 -41.04 -15.91 -12.32
C LYS A 95 -41.65 -17.30 -12.49
N GLU A 96 -41.28 -18.28 -11.67
CA GLU A 96 -41.91 -19.61 -11.70
C GLU A 96 -43.37 -19.58 -11.22
N LYS A 97 -43.67 -18.87 -10.12
CA LYS A 97 -45.04 -18.70 -9.63
C LYS A 97 -45.93 -17.95 -10.62
N GLN A 98 -45.37 -17.02 -11.38
CA GLN A 98 -46.09 -16.30 -12.44
C GLN A 98 -46.40 -17.22 -13.62
N LYS A 99 -45.45 -18.07 -14.03
CA LYS A 99 -45.67 -19.11 -15.06
C LYS A 99 -46.67 -20.20 -14.65
N GLU A 100 -46.76 -20.53 -13.35
CA GLU A 100 -47.80 -21.44 -12.85
C GLU A 100 -49.19 -20.79 -12.82
N LYS A 101 -49.28 -19.50 -12.43
CA LYS A 101 -50.56 -18.76 -12.44
C LYS A 101 -51.08 -18.46 -13.85
N ASP A 102 -50.20 -18.35 -14.84
CA ASP A 102 -50.57 -18.18 -16.27
C ASP A 102 -51.33 -19.37 -16.87
N LYS A 103 -51.36 -20.52 -16.17
CA LYS A 103 -52.14 -21.70 -16.57
C LYS A 103 -53.58 -21.70 -16.02
N ASP A 104 -53.93 -20.80 -15.10
CA ASP A 104 -55.28 -20.68 -14.53
C ASP A 104 -55.89 -19.34 -14.95
N LYS A 105 -56.94 -19.41 -15.78
CA LYS A 105 -57.53 -18.27 -16.50
C LYS A 105 -58.17 -17.25 -15.54
N ASP A 106 -57.52 -16.10 -15.33
CA ASP A 106 -58.24 -14.86 -14.98
C ASP A 106 -57.45 -13.59 -15.36
N LYS A 107 -57.94 -12.87 -16.38
CA LYS A 107 -57.21 -11.83 -17.14
C LYS A 107 -57.08 -10.48 -16.40
N GLU A 108 -57.93 -10.21 -15.40
CA GLU A 108 -57.95 -8.92 -14.69
C GLU A 108 -56.96 -8.85 -13.51
N LYS A 109 -56.63 -9.97 -12.86
CA LYS A 109 -55.61 -10.02 -11.79
C LYS A 109 -54.17 -9.94 -12.31
N GLU A 110 -53.96 -10.23 -13.59
CA GLU A 110 -52.63 -10.36 -14.20
C GLU A 110 -51.94 -9.01 -14.41
N GLU A 111 -52.68 -7.97 -14.79
CA GLU A 111 -52.13 -6.61 -14.98
C GLU A 111 -51.76 -5.93 -13.66
N GLU A 112 -52.60 -6.06 -12.63
CA GLU A 112 -52.36 -5.44 -11.32
C GLU A 112 -51.14 -6.07 -10.63
N THR A 113 -50.98 -7.39 -10.77
CA THR A 113 -49.82 -8.12 -10.23
C THR A 113 -48.52 -7.77 -10.97
N LYS A 114 -48.54 -7.71 -12.32
CA LYS A 114 -47.37 -7.30 -13.13
C LYS A 114 -46.92 -5.88 -12.82
N LYS A 115 -47.85 -4.94 -12.62
CA LYS A 115 -47.54 -3.54 -12.30
C LYS A 115 -46.94 -3.38 -10.90
N SER A 116 -47.44 -4.14 -9.91
CA SER A 116 -46.90 -4.15 -8.55
C SER A 116 -45.48 -4.77 -8.46
N GLU A 117 -45.19 -5.77 -9.30
CA GLU A 117 -43.88 -6.41 -9.35
C GLU A 117 -42.85 -5.54 -10.07
N GLU A 118 -43.24 -4.82 -11.12
CA GLU A 118 -42.36 -3.91 -11.86
C GLU A 118 -41.99 -2.66 -11.05
N GLU A 119 -42.90 -2.15 -10.21
CA GLU A 119 -42.58 -1.09 -9.24
C GLU A 119 -41.63 -1.58 -8.15
N GLN A 120 -41.84 -2.79 -7.61
CA GLN A 120 -40.93 -3.37 -6.62
C GLN A 120 -39.53 -3.62 -7.18
N ASP A 121 -39.39 -4.09 -8.42
CA ASP A 121 -38.09 -4.29 -9.07
C ASP A 121 -37.38 -2.95 -9.36
N LYS A 122 -38.13 -1.89 -9.69
CA LYS A 122 -37.58 -0.53 -9.86
C LYS A 122 -37.13 0.08 -8.53
N ASP A 123 -37.86 -0.14 -7.45
CA ASP A 123 -37.48 0.32 -6.11
C ASP A 123 -36.29 -0.45 -5.53
N ASP A 124 -36.20 -1.77 -5.74
CA ASP A 124 -35.04 -2.57 -5.35
C ASP A 124 -33.80 -2.24 -6.21
N ALA A 125 -33.97 -1.86 -7.48
CA ALA A 125 -32.88 -1.38 -8.34
C ALA A 125 -32.35 -0.02 -7.87
N LYS A 126 -33.24 0.94 -7.54
CA LYS A 126 -32.85 2.25 -6.99
C LYS A 126 -32.16 2.12 -5.64
N LYS A 127 -32.68 1.29 -4.73
CA LYS A 127 -32.02 1.02 -3.42
C LYS A 127 -30.64 0.38 -3.58
N LYS A 128 -30.41 -0.39 -4.65
CA LYS A 128 -29.09 -0.91 -5.01
C LYS A 128 -28.18 0.18 -5.55
N ASP A 129 -28.63 0.99 -6.49
CA ASP A 129 -27.83 2.07 -7.06
C ASP A 129 -27.45 3.13 -6.01
N ASP A 130 -28.34 3.45 -5.08
CA ASP A 130 -28.05 4.39 -3.99
C ASP A 130 -27.07 3.79 -2.98
N LYS A 131 -27.18 2.49 -2.68
CA LYS A 131 -26.25 1.79 -1.78
C LYS A 131 -24.88 1.50 -2.42
N ILE A 132 -24.85 1.28 -3.74
CA ILE A 132 -23.62 1.18 -4.53
C ILE A 132 -22.95 2.55 -4.64
N LYS A 133 -23.72 3.63 -4.78
CA LYS A 133 -23.20 5.01 -4.76
C LYS A 133 -22.61 5.39 -3.40
N GLU A 134 -23.29 5.08 -2.29
CA GLU A 134 -22.74 5.26 -0.92
C GLU A 134 -21.44 4.46 -0.70
N LEU A 135 -21.34 3.25 -1.25
CA LEU A 135 -20.14 2.40 -1.14
C LEU A 135 -19.05 2.76 -2.16
N SER A 136 -19.38 3.50 -3.21
CA SER A 136 -18.41 3.96 -4.23
C SER A 136 -17.70 5.24 -3.81
N GLN A 137 -18.36 6.12 -3.05
CA GLN A 137 -17.76 7.34 -2.49
C GLN A 137 -16.73 7.07 -1.38
N SER A 138 -16.67 5.85 -0.83
CA SER A 138 -15.63 5.43 0.12
C SER A 138 -14.39 4.82 -0.56
N LYS A 139 -14.39 4.67 -1.88
CA LYS A 139 -13.33 3.98 -2.66
C LYS A 139 -12.17 4.89 -3.12
N GLU A 140 -12.29 6.21 -3.00
CA GLU A 140 -11.27 7.15 -3.49
C GLU A 140 -10.01 7.27 -2.60
N GLN A 141 -9.87 6.45 -1.56
CA GLN A 141 -8.65 6.39 -0.73
C GLN A 141 -7.98 5.02 -0.68
N ALA A 142 -8.34 4.10 -1.58
CA ALA A 142 -7.73 2.78 -1.67
C ALA A 142 -6.45 2.79 -2.53
N GLN A 143 -5.39 3.43 -2.06
CA GLN A 143 -4.02 3.00 -2.40
C GLN A 143 -3.62 1.87 -1.45
N VAL A 144 -4.23 0.71 -1.66
CA VAL A 144 -4.02 -0.50 -0.86
C VAL A 144 -3.28 -1.52 -1.72
N GLU A 145 -2.01 -1.70 -1.40
CA GLU A 145 -1.09 -2.77 -1.80
C GLU A 145 0.28 -2.21 -1.43
N LEU A 146 0.70 -2.37 -0.17
CA LEU A 146 2.01 -2.07 0.44
C LEU A 146 1.73 -1.65 1.89
N GLY A 147 2.36 -2.33 2.85
CA GLY A 147 2.21 -2.10 4.29
C GLY A 147 2.63 -0.69 4.76
N PRO A 148 3.14 -0.53 6.00
CA PRO A 148 3.64 0.76 6.45
C PRO A 148 4.59 1.35 5.41
N ARG A 149 4.39 2.60 5.03
CA ARG A 149 5.20 3.27 4.00
C ARG A 149 6.33 4.06 4.63
N ILE A 150 6.32 4.25 5.93
CA ILE A 150 7.26 5.02 6.73
C ILE A 150 7.76 4.12 7.86
N PHE A 151 9.07 4.09 7.99
CA PHE A 151 9.79 3.31 8.98
C PHE A 151 10.82 4.18 9.70
N THR A 152 11.01 3.91 10.98
CA THR A 152 12.21 4.29 11.73
C THR A 152 13.21 3.15 11.75
N LEU A 153 14.49 3.45 11.54
CA LEU A 153 15.55 2.47 11.76
C LEU A 153 15.84 2.33 13.25
N GLN A 154 16.22 1.13 13.67
CA GLN A 154 16.76 0.93 15.01
C GLN A 154 18.10 1.69 15.15
N LYS A 155 18.41 2.12 16.38
CA LYS A 155 19.51 3.06 16.68
C LYS A 155 20.85 2.64 16.08
N ASN A 156 21.18 1.34 16.09
CA ASN A 156 22.46 0.84 15.59
C ASN A 156 22.55 0.99 14.06
N PHE A 157 21.50 0.62 13.33
CA PHE A 157 21.46 0.75 11.88
C PHE A 157 21.44 2.21 11.44
N TYR A 158 20.71 3.06 12.16
CA TYR A 158 20.71 4.49 11.92
C TYR A 158 22.10 5.11 12.09
N GLN A 159 22.82 4.74 13.16
CA GLN A 159 24.19 5.16 13.40
C GLN A 159 25.12 4.72 12.27
N MET A 160 25.01 3.46 11.80
CA MET A 160 25.79 2.98 10.65
C MET A 160 25.53 3.79 9.37
N ARG A 161 24.31 4.28 9.14
CA ARG A 161 24.01 5.18 8.01
C ARG A 161 24.72 6.52 8.16
N LEU A 162 24.64 7.12 9.35
CA LEU A 162 25.34 8.39 9.65
C LEU A 162 26.85 8.27 9.46
N ASP A 163 27.43 7.17 9.95
CA ASP A 163 28.86 6.93 9.83
C ASP A 163 29.27 6.68 8.36
N ARG A 164 28.44 5.98 7.57
CA ARG A 164 28.67 5.83 6.13
C ARG A 164 28.73 7.18 5.41
N ILE A 165 27.78 8.07 5.69
CA ILE A 165 27.73 9.41 5.08
C ILE A 165 28.97 10.22 5.50
N ARG A 166 29.28 10.25 6.80
CA ARG A 166 30.46 10.95 7.33
C ARG A 166 31.76 10.41 6.74
N ASN A 167 31.91 9.09 6.64
CA ASN A 167 33.09 8.45 6.07
C ASN A 167 33.22 8.74 4.57
N ALA A 168 32.12 8.79 3.83
CA ALA A 168 32.13 9.17 2.42
C ALA A 168 32.56 10.64 2.23
N GLU A 169 32.09 11.56 3.08
CA GLU A 169 32.52 12.97 3.07
C GLU A 169 34.00 13.13 3.41
N LEU A 170 34.49 12.42 4.44
CA LEU A 170 35.91 12.42 4.81
C LEU A 170 36.78 11.85 3.71
N ALA A 171 36.37 10.74 3.08
CA ALA A 171 37.08 10.15 1.95
C ALA A 171 37.15 11.10 0.76
N LYS A 172 36.05 11.82 0.46
CA LYS A 172 36.03 12.85 -0.59
C LYS A 172 37.01 13.98 -0.28
N ARG A 173 36.97 14.53 0.94
CA ARG A 173 37.90 15.59 1.38
C ARG A 173 39.36 15.12 1.35
N ASN A 174 39.64 13.89 1.76
CA ASN A 174 40.99 13.33 1.72
C ASN A 174 41.48 13.15 0.28
N ARG A 175 40.62 12.70 -0.63
CA ARG A 175 40.95 12.62 -2.06
C ARG A 175 41.29 13.99 -2.65
N GLU A 176 40.52 15.03 -2.31
CA GLU A 176 40.80 16.41 -2.72
C GLU A 176 42.15 16.91 -2.17
N ARG A 177 42.46 16.61 -0.91
CA ARG A 177 43.77 16.95 -0.31
C ARG A 177 44.94 16.24 -0.98
N LEU A 178 44.80 14.95 -1.32
CA LEU A 178 45.83 14.18 -2.00
C LEU A 178 46.04 14.64 -3.46
N ASN A 179 45.00 15.17 -4.09
CA ASN A 179 45.12 15.75 -5.43
C ASN A 179 45.88 17.09 -5.44
N ASN A 180 45.99 17.78 -4.30
CA ASN A 180 46.70 19.05 -4.20
C ASN A 180 48.18 18.81 -3.88
N PRO A 181 49.11 19.05 -4.82
CA PRO A 181 50.54 18.80 -4.61
C PRO A 181 51.15 19.70 -3.52
N SER A 182 50.52 20.83 -3.20
CA SER A 182 50.92 21.76 -2.12
C SER A 182 50.61 21.25 -0.71
N ASN A 183 49.83 20.18 -0.56
CA ASN A 183 49.48 19.60 0.73
C ASN A 183 50.49 18.55 1.21
N PHE A 184 51.47 18.18 0.38
CA PHE A 184 52.53 17.27 0.77
C PHE A 184 53.70 18.06 1.40
N PRO A 185 54.29 17.56 2.49
CA PRO A 185 55.46 18.20 3.08
C PRO A 185 56.60 18.22 2.06
N SER A 186 57.22 19.39 1.85
CA SER A 186 58.42 19.48 1.04
C SER A 186 59.60 18.84 1.76
N PRO A 187 60.53 18.18 1.05
CA PRO A 187 61.74 17.66 1.65
C PRO A 187 62.56 18.81 2.27
N PRO A 188 63.26 18.57 3.39
CA PRO A 188 64.08 19.58 4.04
C PRO A 188 65.24 20.01 3.12
N SER A 189 65.37 21.32 2.89
CA SER A 189 66.33 21.91 1.96
C SER A 189 67.70 22.25 2.58
N ASN A 190 67.90 21.99 3.87
CA ASN A 190 69.19 22.15 4.51
C ASN A 190 70.02 20.87 4.36
N LEU A 191 70.66 20.71 3.21
CA LEU A 191 71.81 19.82 3.11
C LEU A 191 73.02 20.52 3.76
N PRO A 192 73.81 19.81 4.60
CA PRO A 192 75.04 20.35 5.20
C PRO A 192 76.13 20.65 4.16
#